data_AF-A0A402C740-F1
#
_entry.id   AF-A0A402C740-F1
#
_cell.length_a   1.000
_cell.length_b   1.000
_cell.length_c   1.000
_cell.angle_alpha   90.00
_cell.angle_beta   90.00
_cell.angle_gamma   90.00
#
_symmetry.space_group_name_H-M   'P 1'
#
loop_
_entity.id
_entity.type
_entity.pdbx_description
1 polymer ?
#
loop_
_entity_poly.entity_id
_entity_poly.type
_entity_poly.pdbx_seq_one_letter_code
_entity_poly.pdbx_strand_id
1 'polypeptide(L)'
;MDAAISSHLRSFPRAAWTYIRRAPGTYVWLAILLVTTVVAKHLSPDVLHAVLGNRSTNLHHLAEDPVRVLIASAFWLAGGGWITYFIVYNIFHVPAERWLGTLRWLCVVVIAHVGATYISEGALYAAIRHGRAPASAVDTLDIGVSYGLAGVVAILTYRIAAPWRYLYLAGSLAFFAVPLFVHLTFTAIGHFAAVLIGLCCYPLTRARTGTWSPADTVRRLRRAHGDP
;
A
#
# COMPACT_ATOMS: atom_id res chain seq x y z
N MET A 1 -2.11 -43.07 12.19
CA MET A 1 -1.59 -42.02 11.27
C MET A 1 -2.69 -41.01 10.91
N ASP A 2 -3.95 -41.43 10.76
CA ASP A 2 -5.08 -40.57 10.37
C ASP A 2 -5.54 -39.56 11.43
N ALA A 3 -5.41 -39.89 12.72
CA ALA A 3 -5.79 -38.98 13.82
C ALA A 3 -4.90 -37.73 13.88
N ALA A 4 -3.59 -37.89 13.65
CA ALA A 4 -2.60 -36.80 13.66
C ALA A 4 -2.83 -35.84 12.48
N ILE A 5 -3.05 -36.37 11.27
CA ILE A 5 -3.38 -35.58 10.07
C ILE A 5 -4.69 -34.80 10.29
N SER A 6 -5.72 -35.40 10.90
CA SER A 6 -6.98 -34.71 11.19
C SER A 6 -6.87 -33.60 12.24
N SER A 7 -5.89 -33.67 13.15
CA SER A 7 -5.66 -32.65 14.18
C SER A 7 -4.88 -31.45 13.65
N HIS A 8 -3.93 -31.67 12.73
CA HIS A 8 -3.25 -30.61 11.99
C HIS A 8 -4.20 -29.89 11.02
N LEU A 9 -5.12 -30.61 10.36
CA LEU A 9 -6.13 -30.01 9.49
C LEU A 9 -7.21 -29.23 10.26
N ARG A 10 -7.47 -29.56 11.53
CA ARG A 10 -8.39 -28.79 12.39
C ARG A 10 -7.72 -27.61 13.10
N SER A 11 -6.39 -27.62 13.24
CA SER A 11 -5.63 -26.50 13.81
C SER A 11 -5.35 -25.40 12.79
N PHE A 12 -5.19 -25.76 11.51
CA PHE A 12 -4.91 -24.80 10.44
C PHE A 12 -6.00 -23.71 10.27
N PRO A 13 -7.31 -24.02 10.24
CA PRO A 13 -8.36 -23.01 10.15
C PRO A 13 -8.37 -22.06 11.34
N ARG A 14 -8.12 -22.59 12.55
CA ARG A 14 -8.04 -21.78 13.77
C ARG A 14 -6.82 -20.87 13.78
N ALA A 15 -5.66 -21.37 13.32
CA ALA A 15 -4.44 -20.59 13.19
C ALA A 15 -4.58 -19.49 12.13
N ALA A 16 -5.13 -19.83 10.95
CA ALA A 16 -5.42 -18.87 9.89
C ALA A 16 -6.42 -17.80 10.35
N TRP A 17 -7.50 -18.20 11.02
CA TRP A 17 -8.48 -17.26 11.58
C TRP A 17 -7.86 -16.34 12.63
N THR A 18 -7.04 -16.88 13.52
CA THR A 18 -6.33 -16.09 14.54
C THR A 18 -5.36 -15.10 13.89
N TYR A 19 -4.69 -15.50 12.81
CA TYR A 19 -3.79 -14.65 12.05
C TYR A 19 -4.55 -13.50 11.37
N ILE A 20 -5.67 -13.80 10.71
CA ILE A 20 -6.53 -12.81 10.03
C ILE A 20 -7.10 -11.80 11.02
N ARG A 21 -7.65 -12.26 12.15
CA ARG A 21 -8.28 -11.40 13.17
C ARG A 21 -7.33 -10.39 13.81
N ARG A 22 -6.02 -10.58 13.69
CA ARG A 22 -5.01 -9.64 14.21
C ARG A 22 -4.72 -8.48 13.26
N ALA A 23 -5.18 -8.52 12.01
CA ALA A 23 -5.04 -7.45 11.03
C ALA A 23 -6.35 -7.29 10.21
N PRO A 24 -7.49 -7.03 10.87
CA PRO A 24 -8.80 -7.07 10.23
C PRO A 24 -8.93 -6.06 9.09
N GLY A 25 -8.38 -4.84 9.25
CA GLY A 25 -8.46 -3.80 8.22
C GLY A 25 -7.74 -4.20 6.94
N THR A 26 -6.55 -4.78 7.06
CA THR A 26 -5.76 -5.28 5.93
C THR A 26 -6.51 -6.37 5.16
N TYR A 27 -7.13 -7.33 5.85
CA TYR A 27 -7.86 -8.41 5.17
C TYR A 27 -9.20 -7.99 4.59
N VAL A 28 -9.94 -7.09 5.25
CA VAL A 28 -11.13 -6.47 4.67
C VAL A 28 -10.75 -5.76 3.38
N TRP A 29 -9.64 -5.02 3.39
CA TRP A 29 -9.15 -4.34 2.19
C TRP A 29 -8.72 -5.30 1.09
N LEU A 30 -7.98 -6.37 1.41
CA LEU A 30 -7.62 -7.40 0.44
C LEU A 30 -8.84 -8.12 -0.15
N ALA A 31 -9.89 -8.35 0.65
CA ALA A 31 -11.14 -8.93 0.17
C ALA A 31 -11.87 -7.98 -0.79
N ILE A 32 -11.92 -6.70 -0.47
CA ILE A 32 -12.42 -5.65 -1.37
C ILE A 32 -11.67 -5.67 -2.70
N LEU A 33 -10.34 -5.66 -2.68
CA LEU A 33 -9.51 -5.72 -3.88
C LEU A 33 -9.72 -7.01 -4.68
N LEU A 34 -10.00 -8.13 -4.01
CA LEU A 34 -10.32 -9.39 -4.68
C LEU A 34 -11.63 -9.27 -5.44
N VAL A 35 -12.67 -8.78 -4.77
CA VAL A 35 -14.00 -8.61 -5.36
C VAL A 35 -13.92 -7.67 -6.56
N THR A 36 -13.25 -6.53 -6.45
CA THR A 36 -13.12 -5.57 -7.56
C THR A 36 -12.32 -6.17 -8.72
N THR A 37 -11.26 -6.93 -8.43
CA THR A 37 -10.49 -7.65 -9.46
C THR A 37 -11.34 -8.71 -10.17
N VAL A 38 -12.15 -9.47 -9.42
CA VAL A 38 -13.04 -10.49 -9.99
C VAL A 38 -14.10 -9.82 -10.86
N VAL A 39 -14.74 -8.77 -10.37
CA VAL A 39 -15.75 -8.01 -11.14
C VAL A 39 -15.13 -7.46 -12.43
N ALA A 40 -13.95 -6.83 -12.38
CA ALA A 40 -13.27 -6.34 -13.58
C ALA A 40 -13.03 -7.43 -14.63
N LYS A 41 -12.69 -8.66 -14.22
CA LYS A 41 -12.48 -9.78 -15.16
C LYS A 41 -13.75 -10.21 -15.90
N HIS A 42 -14.92 -9.88 -15.37
CA HIS A 42 -16.21 -10.22 -15.99
C HIS A 42 -16.82 -9.05 -16.78
N LEU A 43 -16.21 -7.86 -16.74
CA LEU A 43 -16.63 -6.72 -17.54
C LEU A 43 -15.97 -6.78 -18.92
N SER A 44 -16.70 -6.40 -19.97
CA SER A 44 -16.10 -6.20 -21.29
C SER A 44 -15.09 -5.04 -21.25
N PRO A 45 -14.05 -5.04 -22.11
CA PRO A 45 -13.06 -3.97 -22.15
C PRO A 45 -13.69 -2.58 -22.29
N ASP A 46 -14.77 -2.45 -23.06
CA ASP A 46 -15.49 -1.19 -23.26
C ASP A 46 -16.22 -0.73 -22.00
N VAL A 47 -16.78 -1.66 -21.22
CA VAL A 47 -17.42 -1.34 -19.93
C VAL A 47 -16.37 -1.07 -18.87
N LEU A 48 -15.23 -1.76 -18.88
CA LEU A 48 -14.11 -1.49 -17.99
C LEU A 48 -13.51 -0.11 -18.29
N HIS A 49 -13.30 0.24 -19.56
CA HIS A 49 -12.89 1.57 -19.99
C HIS A 49 -13.96 2.62 -19.72
N ALA A 50 -15.26 2.31 -19.80
CA ALA A 50 -16.30 3.24 -19.38
C ALA A 50 -16.37 3.37 -17.84
N VAL A 51 -16.07 2.34 -17.06
CA VAL A 51 -16.09 2.40 -15.58
C VAL A 51 -14.84 3.08 -15.02
N LEU A 52 -13.67 2.84 -15.64
CA LEU A 52 -12.41 3.50 -15.31
C LEU A 52 -12.30 4.88 -15.95
N GLY A 53 -12.87 5.06 -17.16
CA GLY A 53 -12.79 6.25 -18.01
C GLY A 53 -14.00 7.20 -17.95
N ASN A 54 -15.22 6.80 -17.57
CA ASN A 54 -16.26 7.80 -17.16
C ASN A 54 -15.94 8.44 -15.80
N ARG A 55 -14.77 8.12 -15.23
CA ARG A 55 -14.13 8.84 -14.13
C ARG A 55 -12.95 9.72 -14.62
N SER A 56 -12.68 9.79 -15.93
CA SER A 56 -11.48 10.40 -16.55
C SER A 56 -11.41 11.92 -16.55
N THR A 57 -12.38 12.60 -15.96
CA THR A 57 -12.20 13.96 -15.47
C THR A 57 -11.35 13.93 -14.19
N ASN A 58 -10.16 13.32 -14.19
CA ASN A 58 -9.37 13.11 -12.96
C ASN A 58 -9.02 14.45 -12.28
N LEU A 59 -8.77 15.50 -13.06
CA LEU A 59 -8.57 16.87 -12.55
C LEU A 59 -9.88 17.64 -12.29
N HIS A 60 -10.89 17.45 -13.13
CA HIS A 60 -12.16 18.18 -13.05
C HIS A 60 -13.09 17.59 -11.96
N HIS A 61 -13.20 16.27 -11.85
CA HIS A 61 -13.86 15.56 -10.75
C HIS A 61 -13.09 15.59 -9.43
N LEU A 62 -11.75 15.72 -9.41
CA LEU A 62 -11.07 15.99 -8.13
C LEU A 62 -11.46 17.38 -7.59
N ALA A 63 -11.77 18.34 -8.47
CA ALA A 63 -12.29 19.64 -8.06
C ALA A 63 -13.79 19.60 -7.70
N GLU A 64 -14.60 18.77 -8.35
CA GLU A 64 -16.06 18.72 -8.16
C GLU A 64 -16.55 17.67 -7.14
N ASP A 65 -15.98 16.45 -7.15
CA ASP A 65 -16.32 15.32 -6.27
C ASP A 65 -15.05 14.53 -5.85
N PRO A 66 -14.15 15.15 -5.07
CA PRO A 66 -12.87 14.56 -4.68
C PRO A 66 -13.04 13.26 -3.88
N VAL A 67 -14.08 13.18 -3.06
CA VAL A 67 -14.31 12.01 -2.18
C VAL A 67 -14.58 10.78 -3.03
N ARG A 68 -15.44 10.88 -4.05
CA ARG A 68 -15.77 9.75 -4.92
C ARG A 68 -14.56 9.30 -5.75
N VAL A 69 -13.73 10.22 -6.24
CA VAL A 69 -12.53 9.91 -7.03
C VAL A 69 -11.46 9.21 -6.17
N LEU A 70 -11.21 9.71 -4.97
CA LEU A 70 -10.22 9.11 -4.04
C LEU A 70 -10.67 7.72 -3.58
N ILE A 71 -11.95 7.58 -3.24
CA ILE A 71 -12.55 6.27 -2.94
C ILE A 71 -12.35 5.37 -4.16
N ALA A 72 -12.82 5.78 -5.32
CA ALA A 72 -12.72 5.04 -6.58
C ALA A 72 -11.30 4.54 -6.91
N SER A 73 -10.29 5.40 -6.83
CA SER A 73 -8.89 5.06 -7.17
C SER A 73 -8.27 4.09 -6.18
N ALA A 74 -8.80 4.03 -4.95
CA ALA A 74 -8.41 3.05 -3.95
C ALA A 74 -9.00 1.63 -4.20
N PHE A 75 -10.01 1.45 -5.06
CA PHE A 75 -10.61 0.12 -5.28
C PHE A 75 -9.98 -0.68 -6.43
N TRP A 76 -9.11 -0.07 -7.24
CA TRP A 76 -8.58 -0.68 -8.47
C TRP A 76 -7.09 -0.95 -8.37
N LEU A 77 -6.65 -2.11 -8.89
CA LEU A 77 -5.23 -2.48 -8.91
C LEU A 77 -4.55 -1.90 -10.16
N ALA A 78 -3.36 -1.33 -9.96
CA ALA A 78 -2.57 -0.70 -11.03
C ALA A 78 -1.85 -1.67 -12.00
N GLY A 79 -2.18 -2.96 -11.94
CA GLY A 79 -1.40 -4.04 -12.54
C GLY A 79 -0.78 -4.96 -11.49
N GLY A 80 -0.02 -5.96 -11.92
CA GLY A 80 0.62 -6.97 -11.04
C GLY A 80 -0.33 -8.03 -10.47
N GLY A 81 -1.65 -7.81 -10.53
CA GLY A 81 -2.68 -8.76 -10.12
C GLY A 81 -2.84 -8.91 -8.61
N TRP A 82 -3.98 -9.47 -8.19
CA TRP A 82 -4.35 -9.56 -6.78
C TRP A 82 -3.34 -10.35 -5.92
N ILE A 83 -2.72 -11.40 -6.48
CA ILE A 83 -1.74 -12.23 -5.76
C ILE A 83 -0.51 -11.41 -5.32
N THR A 84 -0.01 -10.53 -6.19
CA THR A 84 1.11 -9.64 -5.86
C THR A 84 0.74 -8.72 -4.70
N TYR A 85 -0.43 -8.10 -4.75
CA TYR A 85 -0.94 -7.26 -3.67
C TYR A 85 -1.14 -8.05 -2.38
N PHE A 86 -1.67 -9.27 -2.45
CA PHE A 86 -1.81 -10.15 -1.30
C PHE A 86 -0.46 -10.40 -0.62
N ILE A 87 0.58 -10.73 -1.37
CA ILE A 87 1.93 -10.97 -0.83
C ILE A 87 2.47 -9.69 -0.18
N VAL A 88 2.46 -8.57 -0.90
CA VAL A 88 3.05 -7.31 -0.42
C VAL A 88 2.30 -6.78 0.81
N TYR A 89 0.97 -6.86 0.84
CA TYR A 89 0.17 -6.48 2.01
C TYR A 89 0.46 -7.37 3.22
N ASN A 90 0.69 -8.67 3.03
CA ASN A 90 1.11 -9.55 4.13
C ASN A 90 2.50 -9.19 4.66
N ILE A 91 3.42 -8.75 3.79
CA ILE A 91 4.79 -8.36 4.18
C ILE A 91 4.80 -7.02 4.92
N PHE A 92 3.99 -6.04 4.50
CA PHE A 92 4.07 -4.67 5.04
C PHE A 92 2.83 -4.24 5.84
N HIS A 93 1.61 -4.39 5.29
CA HIS A 93 0.41 -3.89 5.94
C HIS A 93 0.01 -4.70 7.17
N VAL A 94 0.08 -6.03 7.11
CA VAL A 94 -0.23 -6.89 8.25
C VAL A 94 0.64 -6.57 9.48
N PRO A 95 1.99 -6.50 9.39
CA PRO A 95 2.80 -6.13 10.54
C PRO A 95 2.59 -4.67 10.97
N ALA A 96 2.37 -3.74 10.03
CA ALA A 96 2.08 -2.35 10.36
C ALA A 96 0.78 -2.20 11.15
N GLU A 97 -0.31 -2.84 10.70
CA GLU A 97 -1.61 -2.82 11.36
C GLU A 97 -1.53 -3.46 12.75
N ARG A 98 -0.85 -4.59 12.88
CA ARG A 98 -0.66 -5.25 14.18
C ARG A 98 0.10 -4.39 15.18
N TRP A 99 1.07 -3.62 14.69
CA TRP A 99 1.89 -2.76 15.53
C TRP A 99 1.16 -1.46 15.91
N LEU A 100 0.62 -0.74 14.92
CA LEU A 100 -0.05 0.55 15.09
C LEU A 100 -1.47 0.43 15.67
N GLY A 101 -2.12 -0.71 15.42
CA GLY A 101 -3.56 -0.88 15.53
C GLY A 101 -4.28 -0.38 14.27
N THR A 102 -5.45 -0.95 14.00
CA THR A 102 -6.24 -0.73 12.77
C THR A 102 -6.52 0.75 12.49
N LEU A 103 -6.93 1.53 13.49
CA LEU A 103 -7.28 2.94 13.29
C LEU A 103 -6.07 3.77 12.81
N ARG A 104 -4.92 3.63 13.48
CA ARG A 104 -3.71 4.39 13.14
C ARG A 104 -3.14 3.97 11.79
N TRP A 105 -3.14 2.66 11.52
CA TRP A 105 -2.77 2.14 10.20
C TRP A 105 -3.66 2.73 9.11
N LEU A 106 -4.97 2.75 9.31
CA LEU A 106 -5.92 3.33 8.35
C LEU A 106 -5.69 4.82 8.15
N CYS A 107 -5.42 5.58 9.23
CA CYS A 107 -5.05 6.99 9.12
C CYS A 107 -3.82 7.19 8.22
N VAL A 108 -2.78 6.37 8.38
CA VAL A 108 -1.57 6.45 7.53
C VAL A 108 -1.91 6.16 6.07
N VAL A 109 -2.67 5.08 5.81
CA VAL A 109 -3.11 4.71 4.46
C VAL A 109 -3.86 5.88 3.81
N VAL A 110 -4.84 6.45 4.51
CA VAL A 110 -5.66 7.56 4.00
C VAL A 110 -4.83 8.82 3.77
N ILE A 111 -4.01 9.23 4.75
CA ILE A 111 -3.18 10.44 4.64
C ILE A 111 -2.19 10.31 3.48
N ALA A 112 -1.50 9.16 3.37
CA ALA A 112 -0.55 8.91 2.29
C ALA A 112 -1.24 8.85 0.92
N HIS A 113 -2.36 8.14 0.83
CA HIS A 113 -3.14 8.04 -0.40
C HIS A 113 -3.62 9.41 -0.88
N VAL A 114 -4.37 10.12 -0.04
CA VAL A 114 -4.98 11.40 -0.39
C VAL A 114 -3.91 12.46 -0.68
N GLY A 115 -2.91 12.57 0.20
CA GLY A 115 -1.85 13.57 0.02
C GLY A 115 -1.00 13.32 -1.23
N ALA A 116 -0.66 12.06 -1.52
CA ALA A 116 0.08 11.72 -2.72
C ALA A 116 -0.71 11.99 -4.00
N THR A 117 -2.01 11.67 -4.02
CA THR A 117 -2.89 11.97 -5.15
C THR A 117 -2.96 13.47 -5.42
N TYR A 118 -3.14 14.32 -4.39
CA TYR A 118 -3.14 15.77 -4.61
C TYR A 118 -1.80 16.29 -5.14
N ILE A 119 -0.68 15.72 -4.68
CA ILE A 119 0.66 16.13 -5.15
C ILE A 119 0.90 15.67 -6.60
N SER A 120 0.55 14.43 -6.96
CA SER A 120 0.74 13.91 -8.32
C SER A 120 -0.15 14.64 -9.33
N GLU A 121 -1.45 14.77 -9.03
CA GLU A 121 -2.42 15.47 -9.89
C GLU A 121 -2.12 16.96 -9.98
N GLY A 122 -1.69 17.59 -8.87
CA GLY A 122 -1.26 18.99 -8.86
C GLY A 122 -0.03 19.22 -9.75
N ALA A 123 0.93 18.28 -9.74
CA ALA A 123 2.09 18.34 -10.62
C ALA A 123 1.70 18.15 -12.09
N LEU A 124 0.77 17.24 -12.39
CA LEU A 124 0.21 17.05 -13.73
C LEU A 124 -0.47 18.33 -14.22
N TYR A 125 -1.33 18.92 -13.39
CA TYR A 125 -2.00 20.18 -13.69
C TYR A 125 -1.02 21.31 -14.03
N ALA A 126 0.01 21.49 -13.20
CA ALA A 126 1.03 22.50 -13.44
C ALA A 126 1.79 22.25 -14.75
N ALA A 127 2.12 20.99 -15.06
CA ALA A 127 2.78 20.63 -16.30
C ALA A 127 1.91 20.97 -17.53
N ILE A 128 0.61 20.67 -17.48
CA ILE A 128 -0.35 21.03 -18.55
C ILE A 128 -0.44 22.55 -18.71
N ARG A 129 -0.61 23.29 -17.60
CA ARG A 129 -0.73 24.76 -17.60
C ARG A 129 0.50 25.46 -18.18
N HIS A 130 1.68 24.86 -18.03
CA HIS A 130 2.92 25.39 -18.58
C HIS A 130 3.31 24.77 -19.95
N GLY A 131 2.40 24.03 -20.60
CA GLY A 131 2.62 23.44 -21.92
C GLY A 131 3.67 22.31 -21.95
N ARG A 132 3.97 21.72 -20.79
CA ARG A 132 4.96 20.62 -20.63
C ARG A 132 4.34 19.22 -20.71
N ALA A 133 3.01 19.12 -20.73
CA ALA A 133 2.27 17.88 -20.92
C ALA A 133 1.05 18.13 -21.82
N PRO A 134 0.69 17.18 -22.70
CA PRO A 134 -0.52 17.30 -23.53
C PRO A 134 -1.77 17.27 -22.65
N ALA A 135 -2.83 17.96 -23.06
CA ALA A 135 -4.10 17.98 -22.31
C ALA A 135 -4.74 16.60 -22.16
N SER A 136 -4.46 15.66 -23.07
CA SER A 136 -4.88 14.26 -22.99
C SER A 136 -4.20 13.46 -21.87
N ALA A 137 -3.13 13.98 -21.24
CA ALA A 137 -2.49 13.32 -20.10
C ALA A 137 -3.38 13.29 -18.85
N VAL A 138 -4.48 14.04 -18.82
CA VAL A 138 -5.49 14.01 -17.75
C VAL A 138 -6.22 12.65 -17.69
N ASP A 139 -6.30 11.92 -18.81
CA ASP A 139 -7.00 10.65 -18.89
C ASP A 139 -6.15 9.46 -18.40
N THR A 140 -4.86 9.67 -18.11
CA THR A 140 -3.98 8.65 -17.54
C THR A 140 -4.33 8.47 -16.06
N LEU A 141 -5.21 7.51 -15.80
CA LEU A 141 -5.68 7.14 -14.46
C LEU A 141 -4.52 6.92 -13.49
N ASP A 142 -4.46 7.73 -12.43
CA ASP A 142 -3.55 7.54 -11.32
C ASP A 142 -4.18 6.62 -10.27
N ILE A 143 -3.52 5.50 -9.97
CA ILE A 143 -4.13 4.40 -9.22
C ILE A 143 -3.66 4.45 -7.78
N GLY A 144 -4.45 5.11 -6.93
CA GLY A 144 -4.01 5.49 -5.59
C GLY A 144 -3.81 4.35 -4.58
N VAL A 145 -4.17 3.10 -4.87
CA VAL A 145 -3.89 1.95 -3.96
C VAL A 145 -2.41 1.84 -3.62
N SER A 146 -1.54 2.10 -4.59
CA SER A 146 -0.10 1.97 -4.43
C SER A 146 0.51 3.11 -3.59
N TYR A 147 -0.18 4.24 -3.44
CA TYR A 147 0.24 5.35 -2.57
C TYR A 147 0.04 5.03 -1.09
N GLY A 148 -1.13 4.50 -0.73
CA GLY A 148 -1.37 4.00 0.62
C GLY A 148 -0.35 2.91 0.99
N LEU A 149 -0.02 2.05 0.02
CA LEU A 149 1.02 1.04 0.15
C LEU A 149 2.40 1.64 0.45
N ALA A 150 2.85 2.58 -0.38
CA ALA A 150 4.14 3.24 -0.24
C ALA A 150 4.27 3.99 1.10
N GLY A 151 3.20 4.67 1.54
CA GLY A 151 3.17 5.34 2.85
C GLY A 151 3.31 4.37 4.03
N VAL A 152 2.66 3.20 3.96
CA VAL A 152 2.78 2.17 5.00
C VAL A 152 4.16 1.50 5.00
N VAL A 153 4.76 1.27 3.84
CA VAL A 153 6.16 0.84 3.74
C VAL A 153 7.06 1.86 4.45
N ALA A 154 6.87 3.15 4.20
CA ALA A 154 7.68 4.18 4.81
C ALA A 154 7.55 4.24 6.34
N ILE A 155 6.34 4.20 6.90
CA ILE A 155 6.13 4.32 8.36
C ILE A 155 6.70 3.13 9.14
N LEU A 156 6.83 1.95 8.51
CA LEU A 156 7.48 0.78 9.14
C LEU A 156 8.95 1.03 9.50
N THR A 157 9.59 2.05 8.91
CA THR A 157 10.90 2.52 9.34
C THR A 157 10.96 2.71 10.87
N TYR A 158 9.92 3.25 11.48
CA TYR A 158 9.87 3.52 12.91
C TYR A 158 9.66 2.27 13.78
N ARG A 159 9.23 1.15 13.17
CA ARG A 159 9.12 -0.14 13.85
C ARG A 159 10.47 -0.86 13.93
N ILE A 160 11.42 -0.55 13.06
CA ILE A 160 12.70 -1.27 12.96
C ILE A 160 13.73 -0.67 13.93
N ALA A 161 14.45 -1.53 14.65
CA ALA A 161 15.51 -1.11 15.57
C ALA A 161 16.78 -0.65 14.81
N ALA A 162 17.54 0.27 15.39
CA ALA A 162 18.85 0.64 14.87
C ALA A 162 19.85 -0.55 14.96
N PRO A 163 20.81 -0.69 14.01
CA PRO A 163 21.05 0.18 12.86
C PRO A 163 20.20 -0.16 11.62
N TRP A 164 19.51 -1.31 11.61
CA TRP A 164 18.71 -1.80 10.47
C TRP A 164 17.66 -0.82 9.97
N ARG A 165 17.17 0.04 10.88
CA ARG A 165 16.27 1.14 10.55
C ARG A 165 16.81 2.04 9.43
N TYR A 166 18.10 2.39 9.48
CA TYR A 166 18.70 3.29 8.51
C TYR A 166 18.88 2.62 7.15
N LEU A 167 19.22 1.34 7.14
CA LEU A 167 19.27 0.54 5.91
C LEU A 167 17.90 0.43 5.25
N TYR A 168 16.85 0.17 6.05
CA TYR A 168 15.48 0.10 5.56
C TYR A 168 14.99 1.45 5.02
N LEU A 169 15.26 2.54 5.75
CA LEU A 169 14.93 3.89 5.33
C LEU A 169 15.61 4.24 4.00
N ALA A 170 16.93 4.03 3.91
CA ALA A 170 17.71 4.30 2.71
C ALA A 170 17.23 3.45 1.53
N GLY A 171 16.99 2.15 1.74
CA GLY A 171 16.47 1.26 0.71
C GLY A 171 15.07 1.66 0.22
N SER A 172 14.18 2.06 1.13
CA SER A 172 12.84 2.52 0.78
C SER A 172 12.89 3.82 -0.02
N LEU A 173 13.65 4.81 0.44
CA LEU A 173 13.83 6.09 -0.27
C LEU A 173 14.45 5.86 -1.65
N ALA A 174 15.50 5.05 -1.75
CA ALA A 174 16.14 4.74 -3.03
C ALA A 174 15.17 4.06 -4.00
N PHE A 175 14.44 3.03 -3.54
CA PHE A 175 13.49 2.30 -4.37
C PHE A 175 12.45 3.21 -5.02
N PHE A 176 11.88 4.15 -4.25
CA PHE A 176 10.86 5.07 -4.75
C PHE A 176 11.44 6.33 -5.42
N ALA A 177 12.70 6.68 -5.17
CA ALA A 177 13.37 7.80 -5.84
C ALA A 177 13.89 7.43 -7.23
N VAL A 178 14.37 6.20 -7.45
CA VAL A 178 14.93 5.76 -8.74
C VAL A 178 14.01 6.05 -9.94
N PRO A 179 12.69 5.75 -9.89
CA PRO A 179 11.78 6.07 -10.99
C PRO A 179 11.75 7.56 -11.38
N LEU A 180 12.00 8.48 -10.45
CA LEU A 180 12.06 9.91 -10.73
C LEU A 180 13.20 10.29 -11.68
N PHE A 181 14.28 9.49 -11.70
CA PHE A 181 15.47 9.76 -12.51
C PHE A 181 15.53 8.92 -13.78
N VAL A 182 14.87 7.76 -13.80
CA VAL A 182 14.89 6.84 -14.96
C VAL A 182 13.70 7.09 -15.89
N HIS A 183 12.49 7.18 -15.33
CA HIS A 183 11.25 7.37 -16.09
C HIS A 183 10.29 8.27 -15.29
N LEU A 184 10.56 9.57 -15.33
CA LEU A 184 9.77 10.56 -14.60
C LEU A 184 8.32 10.53 -15.08
N THR A 185 7.43 10.17 -14.16
CA THR A 185 5.98 10.15 -14.34
C THR A 185 5.32 10.81 -13.13
N PHE A 186 4.11 11.34 -13.30
CA PHE A 186 3.33 11.90 -12.18
C PHE A 186 3.05 10.84 -11.12
N THR A 187 2.85 9.59 -11.53
CA THR A 187 2.75 8.45 -10.63
C THR A 187 4.03 8.21 -9.83
N ALA A 188 5.23 8.37 -10.42
CA ALA A 188 6.48 8.28 -9.67
C ALA A 188 6.61 9.42 -8.63
N ILE A 189 6.18 10.64 -8.98
CA ILE A 189 6.10 11.77 -8.04
C ILE A 189 5.15 11.44 -6.88
N GLY A 190 3.97 10.91 -7.17
CA GLY A 190 3.00 10.50 -6.15
C GLY A 190 3.53 9.41 -5.22
N HIS A 191 4.20 8.38 -5.74
CA HIS A 191 4.81 7.34 -4.91
C HIS A 191 5.89 7.90 -3.98
N PHE A 192 6.76 8.76 -4.49
CA PHE A 192 7.81 9.37 -3.66
C PHE A 192 7.20 10.30 -2.60
N ALA A 193 6.19 11.09 -2.98
CA ALA A 193 5.44 11.90 -2.03
C ALA A 193 4.76 11.07 -0.94
N ALA A 194 4.14 9.93 -1.30
CA ALA A 194 3.53 9.00 -0.35
C ALA A 194 4.54 8.47 0.68
N VAL A 195 5.78 8.17 0.26
CA VAL A 195 6.85 7.77 1.18
C VAL A 195 7.17 8.89 2.16
N LEU A 196 7.36 10.12 1.69
CA LEU A 196 7.64 11.26 2.56
C LEU A 196 6.50 11.52 3.55
N ILE A 197 5.24 11.46 3.07
CA ILE A 197 4.05 11.62 3.91
C ILE A 197 3.97 10.49 4.96
N GLY A 198 4.25 9.25 4.57
CA GLY A 198 4.32 8.11 5.50
C GLY A 198 5.38 8.29 6.60
N LEU A 199 6.52 8.89 6.28
CA LEU A 199 7.53 9.27 7.27
C LEU A 199 7.01 10.41 8.17
N CYS A 200 6.36 11.43 7.62
CA CYS A 200 5.76 12.52 8.38
C CYS A 200 4.66 12.04 9.35
N CYS A 201 4.08 10.85 9.14
CA CYS A 201 3.13 10.22 10.06
C CYS A 201 3.79 9.67 11.36
N TYR A 202 5.08 9.93 11.61
CA TYR A 202 5.78 9.59 12.86
C TYR A 202 5.00 9.87 14.17
N PRO A 203 4.24 10.98 14.33
CA PRO A 203 3.46 11.20 15.55
C PRO A 203 2.50 10.06 15.89
N LEU A 204 1.96 9.36 14.87
CA LEU A 204 1.06 8.22 15.05
C LEU A 204 1.76 7.00 15.66
N THR A 205 3.09 6.92 15.59
CA THR A 205 3.87 5.79 16.11
C THR A 205 4.26 5.96 17.57
N ARG A 206 4.21 7.18 18.13
CA ARG A 206 4.72 7.50 19.48
C ARG A 206 4.01 6.74 20.59
N ALA A 207 2.73 6.40 20.41
CA ALA A 207 1.97 5.59 21.36
C ALA A 207 2.31 4.08 21.31
N ARG A 208 3.24 3.65 20.44
CA ARG A 208 3.57 2.24 20.17
C ARG A 208 5.10 2.06 20.13
N THR A 209 5.73 2.11 21.31
CA THR A 209 7.19 2.14 21.49
C THR A 209 7.94 0.84 21.19
N GLY A 210 7.24 -0.26 20.90
CA GLY A 210 7.90 -1.52 20.57
C GLY A 210 8.67 -1.41 19.26
N THR A 211 9.98 -1.67 19.28
CA THR A 211 10.83 -1.86 18.09
C THR A 211 11.08 -3.35 17.81
N TRP A 212 11.35 -3.69 16.55
CA TRP A 212 11.68 -5.04 16.11
C TRP A 212 13.09 -5.05 15.53
N SER A 213 13.92 -5.98 15.99
CA SER A 213 15.28 -6.17 15.50
C SER A 213 15.35 -7.40 14.59
N PRO A 214 15.80 -7.26 13.34
CA PRO A 214 16.07 -8.40 12.47
C PRO A 214 17.05 -9.40 13.10
N ALA A 215 18.09 -8.91 13.78
CA ALA A 215 19.12 -9.76 14.40
C ALA A 215 18.53 -10.67 15.50
N ASP A 216 17.54 -10.21 16.25
CA ASP A 216 16.88 -11.03 17.28
C ASP A 216 16.06 -12.16 16.66
N THR A 217 15.50 -11.93 15.47
CA THR A 217 14.75 -12.95 14.73
C THR A 217 15.71 -14.03 14.22
N VAL A 218 16.84 -13.63 13.63
CA VAL A 218 17.88 -14.57 13.19
C VAL A 218 18.43 -15.40 14.36
N ARG A 219 18.72 -14.76 15.51
CA ARG A 219 19.18 -15.46 16.72
C ARG A 219 18.16 -16.49 17.23
N ARG A 220 16.87 -16.15 17.24
CA ARG A 220 15.81 -17.09 17.65
C ARG A 220 15.71 -18.28 16.69
N LEU A 221 15.81 -18.04 15.39
CA LEU A 221 15.76 -19.10 14.37
C LEU A 221 16.97 -20.04 14.49
N ARG A 222 18.18 -19.51 14.71
CA ARG A 222 19.39 -20.32 14.94
C ARG A 222 19.26 -21.21 16.17
N ARG A 223 18.80 -20.64 17.30
CA ARG A 223 18.52 -21.40 18.54
C ARG A 223 17.48 -22.50 18.33
N ALA A 224 16.45 -22.26 17.51
CA ALA A 224 15.43 -23.26 17.21
C ALA A 224 15.93 -24.41 16.32
N HIS A 225 17.00 -24.18 15.54
CA HIS A 225 17.62 -25.18 14.67
C HIS A 225 18.86 -25.86 15.30
N GLY A 226 19.16 -25.57 16.57
CA GLY A 226 20.22 -26.25 17.32
C GLY A 226 21.65 -25.79 17.05
N ASP A 227 21.86 -24.76 16.23
CA ASP A 227 23.18 -24.15 16.05
C ASP A 227 23.44 -23.10 17.15
N PRO A 228 24.52 -23.24 17.95
CA PRO A 228 24.87 -22.31 19.03
C PRO A 228 25.19 -20.88 18.53
#